data_AF-A0A0F2TGR2-F1
#
_entry.id   AF-A0A0F2TGR2-F1
#
_cell.length_a   1.000
_cell.length_b   1.000
_cell.length_c   1.000
_cell.angle_alpha   90.00
_cell.angle_beta   90.00
_cell.angle_gamma   90.00
#
_symmetry.space_group_name_H-M   'P 1'
#
loop_
_entity.id
_entity.type
_entity.pdbx_description
1 polymer ?
#
loop_
_entity_poly.entity_id
_entity_poly.type
_entity_poly.pdbx_seq_one_letter_code
_entity_poly.pdbx_strand_id
1 'polypeptide(L)'
;MSSRIPASPAPGPAALPSAPRSGRLWVEGVAAAMAALYAALKLYWAFGGDGLKSTIGFSEDLWHDPLFELLGLWGTVLLAALGALIPFALVKPWGAVVPRWMLELPIGIGCAFTVLRGIAGIVQESLYLTGAISSHYPDVTGAEADTVARWSLFLYSPWFLVWGLVLGAIGLRALRTDKADKASKAAKAARALREASTG
;
A
#
# COMPACT_ATOMS: atom_id res chain seq x y z
N MET A 1 57.00 3.57 -43.84
CA MET A 1 55.58 3.19 -43.73
C MET A 1 55.28 2.95 -42.26
N SER A 2 54.59 3.89 -41.59
CA SER A 2 54.28 3.79 -40.16
C SER A 2 52.76 3.65 -40.00
N SER A 3 52.30 2.45 -39.66
CA SER A 3 50.89 2.12 -39.49
C SER A 3 50.39 2.63 -38.14
N ARG A 4 49.51 3.64 -38.13
CA ARG A 4 48.78 4.04 -36.92
C ARG A 4 47.68 3.03 -36.62
N ILE A 5 47.75 2.41 -35.45
CA ILE A 5 46.66 1.61 -34.89
C ILE A 5 45.55 2.59 -34.46
N PRO A 6 44.29 2.44 -34.90
CA PRO A 6 43.20 3.28 -34.42
C PRO A 6 42.90 2.96 -32.95
N ALA A 7 42.81 4.01 -32.12
CA ALA A 7 42.45 3.89 -30.71
C ALA A 7 41.04 3.31 -30.55
N SER A 8 40.88 2.27 -29.72
CA SER A 8 39.57 1.76 -29.35
C SER A 8 38.73 2.83 -28.64
N PRO A 9 37.43 2.94 -28.96
CA PRO A 9 36.54 3.88 -28.28
C PRO A 9 36.39 3.47 -26.81
N ALA A 10 36.46 4.47 -25.91
CA ALA A 10 36.30 4.27 -24.49
C ALA A 10 34.93 3.62 -24.18
N PRO A 11 34.85 2.67 -23.23
CA PRO A 11 33.58 2.06 -22.85
C PRO A 11 32.65 3.15 -22.29
N GLY A 12 31.48 3.31 -22.93
CA GLY A 12 30.43 4.20 -22.45
C GLY A 12 29.95 3.80 -21.04
N PRO A 13 29.38 4.74 -20.28
CA PRO A 13 28.98 4.49 -18.89
C PRO A 13 28.04 3.28 -18.83
N ALA A 14 28.47 2.26 -18.09
CA ALA A 14 27.72 1.03 -17.91
C ALA A 14 26.32 1.35 -17.39
N ALA A 15 25.30 1.02 -18.20
CA ALA A 15 23.91 1.15 -17.80
C ALA A 15 23.69 0.29 -16.54
N LEU A 16 23.30 0.92 -15.43
CA LEU A 16 23.00 0.21 -14.20
C LEU A 16 21.91 -0.85 -14.46
N PRO A 17 22.02 -2.05 -13.86
CA PRO A 17 21.03 -3.10 -14.04
C PRO A 17 19.64 -2.59 -13.66
N SER A 18 18.68 -2.69 -14.58
CA SER A 18 17.27 -2.45 -14.28
C SER A 18 16.80 -3.56 -13.34
N ALA A 19 16.22 -3.18 -12.19
CA ALA A 19 15.72 -4.16 -11.22
C ALA A 19 14.77 -5.16 -11.88
N PRO A 20 14.83 -6.46 -11.52
CA PRO A 20 14.08 -7.51 -12.19
C PRO A 20 12.56 -7.25 -12.11
N ARG A 21 11.88 -7.34 -13.26
CA ARG A 21 10.43 -7.15 -13.40
C ARG A 21 9.60 -8.07 -12.49
N SER A 22 10.12 -9.26 -12.15
CA SER A 22 9.46 -10.23 -11.26
C SER A 22 9.24 -9.70 -9.84
N GLY A 23 10.20 -8.95 -9.29
CA GLY A 23 10.07 -8.35 -7.96
C GLY A 23 9.13 -7.16 -7.88
N ARG A 24 8.69 -6.58 -9.02
CA ARG A 24 7.61 -5.57 -9.05
C ARG A 24 6.25 -6.26 -8.88
N LEU A 25 5.99 -7.20 -9.76
CA LEU A 25 4.73 -7.95 -9.82
C LEU A 25 4.41 -8.68 -8.51
N TRP A 26 5.43 -9.15 -7.79
CA TRP A 26 5.23 -9.80 -6.50
C TRP A 26 4.71 -8.83 -5.43
N VAL A 27 5.30 -7.65 -5.27
CA VAL A 27 4.91 -6.67 -4.24
C VAL A 27 3.50 -6.14 -4.51
N GLU A 28 3.18 -5.85 -5.77
CA GLU A 28 1.84 -5.40 -6.17
C GLU A 28 0.81 -6.52 -6.00
N GLY A 29 1.17 -7.76 -6.35
CA GLY A 29 0.34 -8.93 -6.13
C GLY A 29 0.05 -9.18 -4.64
N VAL A 30 1.04 -9.00 -3.76
CA VAL A 30 0.85 -9.08 -2.31
C VAL A 30 -0.12 -8.00 -1.82
N ALA A 31 0.08 -6.74 -2.22
CA ALA A 31 -0.83 -5.65 -1.85
C ALA A 31 -2.28 -5.93 -2.29
N ALA A 32 -2.45 -6.42 -3.51
CA ALA A 32 -3.75 -6.76 -4.06
C ALA A 32 -4.38 -7.96 -3.35
N ALA A 33 -3.61 -9.00 -3.04
CA ALA A 33 -4.10 -10.16 -2.30
C ALA A 33 -4.55 -9.77 -0.90
N MET A 34 -3.79 -8.93 -0.19
CA MET A 34 -4.19 -8.45 1.14
C MET A 34 -5.49 -7.62 1.07
N ALA A 35 -5.59 -6.72 0.10
CA ALA A 35 -6.81 -5.94 -0.14
C ALA A 35 -8.01 -6.84 -0.44
N ALA A 36 -7.83 -7.85 -1.31
CA ALA A 36 -8.88 -8.77 -1.71
C ALA A 36 -9.34 -9.67 -0.56
N LEU A 37 -8.42 -10.18 0.26
CA LEU A 37 -8.74 -10.99 1.43
C LEU A 37 -9.54 -10.19 2.47
N TYR A 38 -9.15 -8.93 2.71
CA TYR A 38 -9.89 -8.04 3.58
C TYR A 38 -11.28 -7.71 3.01
N ALA A 39 -11.39 -7.43 1.71
CA ALA A 39 -12.65 -7.20 1.02
C ALA A 39 -13.58 -8.42 1.12
N ALA A 40 -13.04 -9.63 0.94
CA ALA A 40 -13.80 -10.87 1.03
C ALA A 40 -14.37 -11.09 2.44
N LEU A 41 -13.61 -10.80 3.49
CA LEU A 41 -14.11 -10.86 4.86
C LEU A 41 -15.24 -9.86 5.10
N LYS A 42 -15.08 -8.62 4.63
CA LYS A 42 -16.12 -7.59 4.75
C LYS A 42 -17.37 -7.93 3.95
N LEU A 43 -17.21 -8.53 2.78
CA LEU A 43 -18.31 -9.00 1.95
C LEU A 43 -19.05 -10.18 2.61
N TYR A 44 -18.31 -11.10 3.22
CA TYR A 44 -18.88 -12.19 4.02
C TYR A 44 -19.78 -11.65 5.15
N TRP A 45 -19.31 -10.64 5.90
CA TRP A 45 -20.14 -9.99 6.92
C TRP A 45 -21.34 -9.23 6.34
N ALA A 46 -21.18 -8.58 5.18
CA ALA A 46 -22.26 -7.88 4.51
C ALA A 46 -23.38 -8.82 4.03
N PHE A 47 -23.05 -10.08 3.74
CA PHE A 47 -24.04 -11.13 3.44
C PHE A 47 -24.60 -11.84 4.69
N GLY A 48 -24.33 -11.31 5.88
CA GLY A 48 -24.84 -11.85 7.15
C GLY A 48 -23.95 -12.90 7.81
N GLY A 49 -22.74 -13.12 7.30
CA GLY A 49 -21.76 -14.00 7.94
C GLY A 49 -21.36 -13.51 9.35
N ASP A 50 -21.15 -14.43 10.27
CA ASP A 50 -20.90 -14.18 11.71
C ASP A 50 -19.48 -14.52 12.18
N GLY A 51 -18.74 -15.32 11.40
CA GLY A 51 -17.37 -15.70 11.68
C GLY A 51 -16.44 -14.49 11.92
N LEU A 52 -15.56 -14.59 12.92
CA LEU A 52 -14.66 -13.51 13.37
C LEU A 52 -15.36 -12.23 13.87
N LYS A 53 -16.69 -12.19 14.06
CA LYS A 53 -17.33 -11.02 14.70
C LYS A 53 -16.94 -10.85 16.17
N SER A 54 -16.77 -11.96 16.88
CA SER A 54 -16.37 -11.97 18.29
C SER A 54 -14.92 -11.51 18.54
N THR A 55 -14.12 -11.33 17.49
CA THR A 55 -12.69 -11.01 17.61
C THR A 55 -12.38 -9.53 17.36
N ILE A 56 -13.38 -8.71 17.00
CA ILE A 56 -13.23 -7.28 16.65
C ILE A 56 -13.82 -6.32 17.70
N GLY A 57 -14.59 -6.83 18.67
CA GLY A 57 -15.10 -6.05 19.80
C GLY A 57 -16.11 -4.96 19.42
N PHE A 58 -16.91 -5.20 18.37
CA PHE A 58 -18.07 -4.35 18.06
C PHE A 58 -19.26 -4.81 18.89
N SER A 59 -20.04 -3.85 19.41
CA SER A 59 -21.30 -4.14 20.10
C SER A 59 -22.32 -4.73 19.12
N GLU A 60 -23.26 -5.52 19.65
CA GLU A 60 -24.28 -6.17 18.83
C GLU A 60 -25.17 -5.14 18.11
N ASP A 61 -25.48 -4.03 18.79
CA ASP A 61 -26.25 -2.93 18.22
C ASP A 61 -25.58 -2.31 17.00
N LEU A 62 -24.24 -2.27 16.97
CA LEU A 62 -23.50 -1.70 15.83
C LEU A 62 -23.64 -2.57 14.57
N TRP A 63 -23.78 -3.88 14.72
CA TRP A 63 -24.00 -4.79 13.58
C TRP A 63 -25.36 -4.59 12.92
N HIS A 64 -26.31 -3.98 13.62
CA HIS A 64 -27.65 -3.67 13.13
C HIS A 64 -27.83 -2.21 12.71
N ASP A 65 -26.79 -1.37 12.89
CA ASP A 65 -26.83 0.04 12.46
C ASP A 65 -26.75 0.13 10.92
N PRO A 66 -27.77 0.69 10.25
CA PRO A 66 -27.78 0.84 8.78
C PRO A 66 -26.60 1.66 8.25
N LEU A 67 -26.08 2.64 9.02
CA LEU A 67 -24.91 3.42 8.62
C LEU A 67 -23.64 2.59 8.72
N PHE A 68 -23.51 1.75 9.74
CA PHE A 68 -22.38 0.84 9.88
C PHE A 68 -22.40 -0.22 8.78
N GLU A 69 -23.56 -0.78 8.45
CA GLU A 69 -23.71 -1.70 7.34
C GLU A 69 -23.29 -1.04 6.01
N LEU A 70 -23.82 0.15 5.71
CA LEU A 70 -23.55 0.86 4.47
C LEU A 70 -22.08 1.31 4.35
N LEU A 71 -21.53 1.97 5.37
CA LEU A 71 -20.19 2.57 5.30
C LEU A 71 -19.10 1.61 5.80
N GLY A 72 -19.35 0.94 6.92
CA GLY A 72 -18.41 0.06 7.61
C GLY A 72 -18.24 -1.31 6.96
N LEU A 73 -19.26 -1.82 6.26
CA LEU A 73 -19.19 -3.07 5.48
C LEU A 73 -19.10 -2.76 3.98
N TRP A 74 -20.18 -2.28 3.36
CA TRP A 74 -20.22 -2.08 1.90
C TRP A 74 -19.23 -1.03 1.41
N GLY A 75 -19.11 0.09 2.11
CA GLY A 75 -18.14 1.14 1.81
C GLY A 75 -16.70 0.64 1.89
N THR A 76 -16.38 -0.19 2.89
CA THR A 76 -15.03 -0.77 3.02
C THR A 76 -14.76 -1.86 1.99
N VAL A 77 -15.77 -2.64 1.57
CA VAL A 77 -15.65 -3.56 0.42
C VAL A 77 -15.28 -2.78 -0.83
N LEU A 78 -16.01 -1.71 -1.14
CA LEU A 78 -15.73 -0.89 -2.32
C LEU A 78 -14.32 -0.28 -2.26
N LEU A 79 -13.94 0.26 -1.11
CA LEU A 79 -12.61 0.86 -0.93
C LEU A 79 -11.49 -0.18 -1.05
N ALA A 80 -11.68 -1.37 -0.48
CA ALA A 80 -10.71 -2.46 -0.58
C ALA A 80 -10.63 -3.02 -2.02
N ALA A 81 -11.75 -3.10 -2.75
CA ALA A 81 -11.75 -3.46 -4.16
C ALA A 81 -10.98 -2.44 -5.01
N LEU A 82 -11.19 -1.15 -4.78
CA LEU A 82 -10.39 -0.09 -5.41
C LEU A 82 -8.91 -0.22 -5.02
N GLY A 83 -8.61 -0.47 -3.75
CA GLY A 83 -7.27 -0.70 -3.23
C GLY A 83 -6.58 -1.94 -3.81
N ALA A 84 -7.34 -2.95 -4.24
CA ALA A 84 -6.82 -4.12 -4.95
C ALA A 84 -6.50 -3.80 -6.43
N LEU A 85 -7.27 -2.92 -7.07
CA LEU A 85 -7.12 -2.56 -8.48
C LEU A 85 -6.03 -1.52 -8.74
N ILE A 86 -5.87 -0.55 -7.84
CA ILE A 86 -4.93 0.57 -7.98
C ILE A 86 -3.45 0.11 -8.13
N PRO A 87 -2.95 -0.88 -7.35
CA PRO A 87 -1.60 -1.42 -7.54
C PRO A 87 -1.35 -1.98 -8.95
N PHE A 88 -2.35 -2.59 -9.59
CA PHE A 88 -2.23 -3.08 -10.96
C PHE A 88 -2.27 -1.96 -12.01
N ALA A 89 -2.99 -0.88 -11.73
CA ALA A 89 -3.03 0.30 -12.60
C ALA A 89 -1.66 1.00 -12.73
N LEU A 90 -0.77 0.84 -11.74
CA LEU A 90 0.62 1.31 -11.80
C LEU A 90 1.54 0.47 -12.71
N VAL A 91 1.09 -0.72 -13.14
CA VAL A 91 1.96 -1.72 -13.80
C VAL A 91 1.55 -1.95 -15.25
N LYS A 92 0.25 -1.92 -15.53
CA LYS A 92 -0.26 -1.96 -16.90
C LYS A 92 -0.16 -0.59 -17.57
N PRO A 93 -0.12 -0.53 -18.91
CA PRO A 93 -0.06 0.73 -19.69
C PRO A 93 -1.26 1.68 -19.46
N TRP A 94 -2.23 1.34 -18.62
CA TRP A 94 -3.37 2.19 -18.25
C TRP A 94 -2.92 3.46 -17.49
N GLY A 95 -1.79 3.40 -16.77
CA GLY A 95 -1.16 4.56 -16.15
C GLY A 95 -0.57 5.59 -17.13
N ALA A 96 -0.54 5.29 -18.43
CA ALA A 96 -0.20 6.29 -19.45
C ALA A 96 -1.38 7.22 -19.78
N VAL A 97 -2.61 6.79 -19.49
CA VAL A 97 -3.85 7.54 -19.77
C VAL A 97 -4.32 8.28 -18.51
N VAL A 98 -4.08 7.71 -17.32
CA VAL A 98 -4.52 8.28 -16.04
C VAL A 98 -3.44 9.18 -15.44
N PRO A 99 -3.75 10.43 -15.04
CA PRO A 99 -2.81 11.29 -14.34
C PRO A 99 -2.22 10.63 -13.09
N ARG A 100 -0.89 10.64 -12.95
CA ARG A 100 -0.18 9.94 -11.86
C ARG A 100 -0.68 10.29 -10.46
N TRP A 101 -1.09 11.54 -10.23
CA TRP A 101 -1.63 11.99 -8.93
C TRP A 101 -2.90 11.22 -8.51
N MET A 102 -3.70 10.75 -9.47
CA MET A 102 -4.91 9.95 -9.21
C MET A 102 -4.58 8.54 -8.70
N LEU A 103 -3.33 8.08 -8.89
CA LEU A 103 -2.85 6.79 -8.38
C LEU A 103 -2.01 6.97 -7.12
N GLU A 104 -1.15 7.99 -7.08
CA GLU A 104 -0.26 8.26 -5.94
C GLU A 104 -1.02 8.67 -4.68
N LEU A 105 -2.05 9.52 -4.82
CA LEU A 105 -2.78 10.07 -3.69
C LEU A 105 -3.58 8.98 -2.93
N PRO A 106 -4.35 8.09 -3.61
CA PRO A 106 -5.00 6.97 -2.94
C PRO A 106 -4.02 5.98 -2.29
N ILE A 107 -2.87 5.70 -2.93
CA ILE A 107 -1.84 4.83 -2.35
C ILE A 107 -1.24 5.46 -1.10
N GLY A 108 -0.96 6.77 -1.14
CA GLY A 108 -0.46 7.52 0.00
C GLY A 108 -1.44 7.54 1.16
N ILE A 109 -2.73 7.80 0.90
CA ILE A 109 -3.79 7.77 1.91
C ILE A 109 -3.94 6.36 2.48
N GLY A 110 -4.01 5.33 1.62
CA GLY A 110 -4.14 3.95 2.05
C GLY A 110 -2.96 3.50 2.91
N CYS A 111 -1.73 3.83 2.50
CA CYS A 111 -0.52 3.61 3.29
C CYS A 111 -0.61 4.29 4.66
N ALA A 112 -0.89 5.60 4.70
CA ALA A 112 -0.95 6.35 5.95
C ALA A 112 -2.01 5.78 6.89
N PHE A 113 -3.23 5.55 6.38
CA PHE A 113 -4.34 5.02 7.16
C PHE A 113 -4.03 3.64 7.75
N THR A 114 -3.55 2.71 6.93
CA THR A 114 -3.28 1.32 7.37
C THR A 114 -2.09 1.23 8.31
N VAL A 115 -1.01 2.00 8.08
CA VAL A 115 0.12 2.09 9.01
C VAL A 115 -0.32 2.68 10.33
N LEU A 116 -1.04 3.81 10.32
CA LEU A 116 -1.53 4.45 11.54
C LEU A 116 -2.45 3.51 12.32
N ARG A 117 -3.38 2.83 11.65
CA ARG A 117 -4.25 1.82 12.29
C ARG A 117 -3.45 0.66 12.87
N GLY A 118 -2.44 0.17 12.16
CA GLY A 118 -1.59 -0.93 12.63
C GLY A 118 -0.79 -0.55 13.87
N ILE A 119 -0.12 0.61 13.84
CA ILE A 119 0.67 1.11 14.99
C ILE A 119 -0.25 1.44 16.16
N ALA A 120 -1.33 2.19 15.94
CA ALA A 120 -2.28 2.54 16.99
C ALA A 120 -2.85 1.29 17.67
N GLY A 121 -3.25 0.28 16.87
CA GLY A 121 -3.69 -1.00 17.40
C GLY A 121 -2.63 -1.68 18.26
N ILE A 122 -1.41 -1.88 17.74
CA ILE A 122 -0.32 -2.51 18.52
C ILE A 122 -0.10 -1.79 19.85
N VAL A 123 -0.06 -0.45 19.85
CA VAL A 123 0.14 0.34 21.06
C VAL A 123 -1.06 0.20 22.01
N GLN A 124 -2.27 0.40 21.52
CA GLN A 124 -3.49 0.35 22.33
C GLN A 124 -3.68 -1.02 22.97
N GLU A 125 -3.59 -2.11 22.19
CA GLU A 125 -3.76 -3.46 22.73
C GLU A 125 -2.65 -3.85 23.70
N SER A 126 -1.40 -3.43 23.45
CA SER A 126 -0.29 -3.71 24.37
C SER A 126 -0.48 -2.98 25.69
N LEU A 127 -0.91 -1.71 25.66
CA LEU A 127 -1.21 -0.94 26.87
C LEU A 127 -2.38 -1.55 27.63
N TYR A 128 -3.43 -1.99 26.94
CA TYR A 128 -4.58 -2.63 27.55
C TYR A 128 -4.20 -3.97 28.22
N LEU A 129 -3.53 -4.87 27.48
CA LEU A 129 -3.13 -6.20 27.99
C LEU A 129 -2.10 -6.14 29.12
N THR A 130 -1.35 -5.05 29.25
CA THR A 130 -0.43 -4.82 30.38
C THR A 130 -1.10 -4.15 31.57
N GLY A 131 -2.39 -3.79 31.47
CA GLY A 131 -3.14 -3.09 32.51
C GLY A 131 -2.78 -1.61 32.64
N ALA A 132 -2.05 -1.03 31.66
CA ALA A 132 -1.68 0.38 31.66
C ALA A 132 -2.87 1.30 31.32
N ILE A 133 -3.87 0.79 30.59
CA ILE A 133 -5.13 1.48 30.29
C ILE A 133 -6.33 0.55 30.48
N SER A 134 -7.51 1.12 30.72
CA SER A 134 -8.78 0.40 30.73
C SER A 134 -9.22 -0.03 29.32
N SER A 135 -10.17 -0.97 29.23
CA SER A 135 -10.79 -1.38 27.96
C SER A 135 -11.33 -0.17 27.20
N HIS A 136 -10.99 -0.06 25.92
CA HIS A 136 -11.54 0.96 25.02
C HIS A 136 -12.67 0.40 24.15
N TYR A 137 -13.01 -0.88 24.29
CA TYR A 137 -14.06 -1.52 23.51
C TYR A 137 -15.42 -1.13 24.09
N PRO A 138 -16.33 -0.56 23.29
CA PRO A 138 -17.69 -0.27 23.73
C PRO A 138 -18.40 -1.57 24.15
N ASP A 139 -18.96 -1.59 25.35
CA ASP A 139 -19.79 -2.69 25.87
C ASP A 139 -19.13 -4.08 25.97
N VAL A 140 -17.83 -4.19 25.73
CA VAL A 140 -17.05 -5.44 25.87
C VAL A 140 -16.10 -5.33 27.06
N THR A 141 -16.22 -6.27 28.01
CA THR A 141 -15.45 -6.24 29.27
C THR A 141 -14.89 -7.61 29.66
N GLY A 142 -13.92 -7.59 30.58
CA GLY A 142 -13.34 -8.80 31.16
C GLY A 142 -12.67 -9.71 30.12
N ALA A 143 -12.91 -11.02 30.23
CA ALA A 143 -12.25 -12.05 29.41
C ALA A 143 -12.51 -11.91 27.91
N GLU A 144 -13.64 -11.30 27.52
CA GLU A 144 -13.97 -11.05 26.12
C GLU A 144 -13.10 -9.94 25.55
N ALA A 145 -12.96 -8.82 26.27
CA ALA A 145 -12.09 -7.70 25.87
C ALA A 145 -10.63 -8.15 25.71
N ASP A 146 -10.14 -9.01 26.61
CA ASP A 146 -8.82 -9.61 26.50
C ASP A 146 -8.64 -10.47 25.24
N THR A 147 -9.70 -11.16 24.84
CA THR A 147 -9.69 -11.99 23.64
C THR A 147 -9.65 -11.13 22.39
N VAL A 148 -10.51 -10.11 22.31
CA VAL A 148 -10.50 -9.13 21.22
C VAL A 148 -9.13 -8.46 21.11
N ALA A 149 -8.56 -8.00 22.22
CA ALA A 149 -7.26 -7.35 22.25
C ALA A 149 -6.14 -8.26 21.73
N ARG A 150 -6.13 -9.54 22.09
CA ARG A 150 -5.16 -10.52 21.56
C ARG A 150 -5.32 -10.72 20.05
N TRP A 151 -6.55 -10.86 19.55
CA TRP A 151 -6.79 -10.97 18.11
C TRP A 151 -6.36 -9.70 17.35
N SER A 152 -6.66 -8.54 17.91
CA SER A 152 -6.23 -7.24 17.38
C SER A 152 -4.71 -7.10 17.37
N LEU A 153 -4.03 -7.53 18.43
CA LEU A 153 -2.57 -7.41 18.56
C LEU A 153 -1.82 -8.39 17.64
N PHE A 154 -2.26 -9.64 17.56
CA PHE A 154 -1.51 -10.69 16.87
C PHE A 154 -1.90 -10.89 15.41
N LEU A 155 -3.13 -10.53 15.01
CA LEU A 155 -3.61 -10.71 13.64
C LEU A 155 -3.91 -9.38 12.95
N TYR A 156 -4.87 -8.61 13.46
CA TYR A 156 -5.40 -7.46 12.71
C TYR A 156 -4.38 -6.33 12.57
N SER A 157 -3.75 -5.92 13.66
CA SER A 157 -2.84 -4.78 13.64
C SER A 157 -1.56 -5.04 12.84
N PRO A 158 -0.92 -6.23 12.97
CA PRO A 158 0.19 -6.64 12.09
C PRO A 158 -0.23 -6.72 10.61
N TRP A 159 -1.43 -7.22 10.32
CA TRP A 159 -1.96 -7.28 8.95
C TRP A 159 -2.03 -5.88 8.31
N PHE A 160 -2.65 -4.91 9.01
CA PHE A 160 -2.75 -3.54 8.52
C PHE A 160 -1.38 -2.87 8.39
N LEU A 161 -0.48 -3.12 9.35
CA LEU A 161 0.87 -2.56 9.30
C LEU A 161 1.64 -3.08 8.08
N VAL A 162 1.65 -4.40 7.86
CA VAL A 162 2.32 -5.01 6.71
C VAL A 162 1.71 -4.50 5.40
N TRP A 163 0.39 -4.46 5.30
CA TRP A 163 -0.29 -3.97 4.10
C TRP A 163 0.10 -2.51 3.80
N GLY A 164 0.13 -1.65 4.81
CA GLY A 164 0.54 -0.26 4.67
C GLY A 164 1.99 -0.10 4.25
N LEU A 165 2.91 -0.89 4.81
CA LEU A 165 4.32 -0.89 4.42
C LEU A 165 4.51 -1.32 2.96
N VAL A 166 3.74 -2.31 2.50
CA VAL A 166 3.75 -2.76 1.10
C VAL A 166 3.26 -1.63 0.18
N LEU A 167 2.16 -0.96 0.53
CA LEU A 167 1.65 0.20 -0.23
C LEU A 167 2.66 1.34 -0.26
N GLY A 168 3.31 1.65 0.86
CA GLY A 168 4.37 2.64 0.96
C GLY A 168 5.57 2.30 0.07
N ALA A 169 5.98 1.03 0.03
CA ALA A 169 7.04 0.58 -0.86
C ALA A 169 6.68 0.76 -2.35
N ILE A 170 5.42 0.51 -2.74
CA ILE A 170 4.92 0.76 -4.09
C ILE A 170 4.98 2.25 -4.42
N GLY A 171 4.45 3.11 -3.54
CA GLY A 171 4.45 4.56 -3.72
C GLY A 171 5.85 5.16 -3.82
N LEU A 172 6.78 4.77 -2.94
CA LEU A 172 8.17 5.24 -2.97
C LEU A 172 8.88 4.84 -4.27
N ARG A 173 8.58 3.67 -4.82
CA ARG A 173 9.15 3.23 -6.11
C ARG A 173 8.61 4.06 -7.27
N ALA A 174 7.31 4.37 -7.28
CA ALA A 174 6.70 5.23 -8.29
C ALA A 174 7.33 6.64 -8.29
N LEU A 175 7.50 7.24 -7.10
CA LEU A 175 8.14 8.55 -6.96
C LEU A 175 9.61 8.57 -7.45
N ARG A 176 10.36 7.49 -7.21
CA ARG A 176 11.74 7.36 -7.67
C ARG A 176 11.84 7.24 -9.19
N THR A 177 10.94 6.48 -9.82
CA THR A 177 10.90 6.38 -11.29
C THR A 177 10.55 7.71 -11.94
N ASP A 178 9.62 8.45 -11.35
CA ASP A 178 9.21 9.77 -11.81
C ASP A 178 10.34 10.80 -11.80
N LYS A 179 11.12 10.82 -10.72
CA LYS A 179 12.30 11.70 -10.60
C LYS A 179 13.36 11.34 -11.64
N ALA A 180 13.61 10.04 -11.87
CA ALA A 180 14.58 9.58 -12.86
C ALA A 180 14.17 9.95 -14.29
N ASP A 181 12.88 9.78 -14.63
CA ASP A 181 12.34 10.15 -15.95
C ASP A 181 12.47 11.65 -16.22
N LYS A 182 12.14 12.50 -15.22
CA LYS A 182 12.28 13.96 -15.31
C LYS A 182 13.75 14.39 -15.49
N ALA A 183 14.66 13.80 -14.72
CA ALA A 183 16.09 14.07 -14.83
C ALA A 183 16.65 13.67 -16.20
N SER A 184 16.24 12.51 -16.73
CA SER A 184 16.63 12.04 -18.07
C SER A 184 16.15 12.98 -19.18
N LYS A 185 14.90 13.47 -19.10
CA LYS A 185 14.37 14.47 -20.05
C LYS A 185 15.12 15.80 -19.97
N ALA A 186 15.41 16.30 -18.76
CA ALA A 186 16.16 17.54 -18.57
C ALA A 186 17.60 17.44 -19.13
N ALA A 187 18.28 16.31 -18.89
CA ALA A 187 19.62 16.07 -19.43
C ALA A 187 19.63 16.02 -20.97
N LYS A 188 18.63 15.39 -21.59
CA LYS A 188 18.46 15.40 -23.05
C LYS A 188 18.23 16.80 -23.60
N ALA A 189 17.37 17.60 -22.97
CA ALA A 189 17.12 18.98 -23.36
C ALA A 189 18.38 19.86 -23.24
N ALA A 190 19.13 19.74 -22.15
CA ALA A 190 20.38 20.46 -21.94
C ALA A 190 21.44 20.09 -22.99
N ARG A 191 21.50 18.81 -23.39
CA ARG A 191 22.39 18.35 -24.46
C ARG A 191 22.01 18.94 -25.82
N ALA A 192 20.72 18.93 -26.17
CA ALA A 192 20.23 19.50 -27.43
C ALA A 192 20.53 21.01 -27.53
N LEU A 193 20.41 21.75 -26.42
CA LEU A 193 20.76 23.18 -26.38
C LEU A 193 22.26 23.43 -26.58
N ARG A 194 23.14 22.57 -26.05
CA ARG A 194 24.59 22.69 -26.26
C ARG A 194 25.00 22.39 -27.70
N GLU A 195 24.39 21.38 -28.31
CA GLU A 195 24.62 21.05 -29.72
C GLU A 195 24.15 22.18 -30.64
N ALA A 196 23.03 22.85 -30.32
CA ALA A 196 22.53 24.00 -31.08
C ALA A 196 23.37 25.29 -30.91
N SER A 197 24.13 25.44 -29.83
CA SER A 197 24.99 26.62 -29.60
C SER A 197 26.42 26.48 -30.15
N THR A 198 26.78 25.30 -30.65
CA THR A 198 28.14 24.98 -31.15
C THR A 198 28.19 24.76 -32.67
N GLY A 199 27.04 24.79 -33.35
CA GLY A 199 26.92 24.83 -34.81
C GLY A 199 26.48 26.21 -35.29
#